data_AF-A0A419DFF2-F1
#
_entry.id   AF-A0A419DFF2-F1
#
_cell.length_a   1.000
_cell.length_b   1.000
_cell.length_c   1.000
_cell.angle_alpha   90.00
_cell.angle_beta   90.00
_cell.angle_gamma   90.00
#
_symmetry.space_group_name_H-M   'P 1'
#
loop_
_entity.id
_entity.type
_entity.pdbx_description
1 polymer ?
#
loop_
_entity_poly.entity_id
_entity_poly.type
_entity_poly.pdbx_seq_one_letter_code
_entity_poly.pdbx_strand_id
1 'polypeptide(L)'
;MNDELSGGVIDESNFGLLSVAALSKKISNGISIEELYKEAERKFDTLIELVSDKYNDKTGIASFGYSLDELRKMSLFVLDRLIADSISNPYMTLCVSDKASLEEIKRRRNKLLYIFHPDRNPDELSNSTNTKKINEAYALIESNKCLGTSNIKLRYFRTKQQPYHFNRSKINIVYLIIAIFIIVYLSMVIIINY
;
A
#
# COMPACT_ATOMS: atom_id res chain seq x y z
N MET A 1 22.86 -50.42 -2.25
CA MET A 1 21.75 -49.68 -1.61
C MET A 1 22.34 -48.36 -1.20
N ASN A 2 22.25 -47.37 -2.09
CA ASN A 2 22.85 -46.07 -1.87
C ASN A 2 21.86 -45.19 -1.12
N ASP A 3 22.44 -44.44 -0.18
CA ASP A 3 21.82 -43.50 0.73
C ASP A 3 20.92 -42.49 0.02
N GLU A 4 19.67 -42.35 0.50
CA GLU A 4 18.90 -41.11 0.35
C GLU A 4 18.91 -40.37 1.69
N LEU A 5 20.02 -39.68 1.94
CA LEU A 5 20.04 -38.54 2.85
C LEU A 5 19.18 -37.45 2.18
N SER A 6 17.89 -37.42 2.51
CA SER A 6 17.00 -36.29 2.24
C SER A 6 17.45 -35.11 3.11
N GLY A 7 18.52 -34.45 2.68
CA GLY A 7 18.91 -33.14 3.18
C GLY A 7 17.79 -32.18 2.83
N GLY A 8 16.99 -31.83 3.84
CA GLY A 8 15.88 -30.90 3.71
C GLY A 8 16.35 -29.59 3.10
N VAL A 9 16.08 -29.42 1.80
CA VAL A 9 16.20 -28.16 1.10
C VAL A 9 15.23 -27.22 1.81
N ILE A 10 15.74 -26.36 2.67
CA ILE A 10 15.00 -25.18 3.12
C ILE A 10 14.88 -24.31 1.86
N ASP A 11 13.83 -24.60 1.11
CA ASP A 11 13.43 -23.96 -0.13
C ASP A 11 13.40 -22.44 0.10
N GLU A 12 14.04 -21.65 -0.77
CA GLU A 12 14.02 -20.18 -0.73
C GLU A 12 12.59 -19.64 -0.60
N SER A 13 11.62 -20.38 -1.13
CA SER A 13 10.19 -20.12 -1.00
C SER A 13 9.72 -20.09 0.45
N ASN A 14 10.19 -21.00 1.30
CA ASN A 14 9.85 -21.03 2.72
C ASN A 14 10.42 -19.81 3.45
N PHE A 15 11.63 -19.36 3.12
CA PHE A 15 12.24 -18.19 3.76
C PHE A 15 11.44 -16.91 3.49
N GLY A 16 10.96 -16.72 2.26
CA GLY A 16 10.06 -15.61 1.92
C GLY A 16 8.78 -15.62 2.76
N LEU A 17 8.10 -16.76 2.82
CA LEU A 17 6.86 -16.90 3.58
C LEU A 17 7.05 -16.63 5.08
N LEU A 18 8.13 -17.15 5.66
CA LEU A 18 8.51 -16.88 7.05
C LEU A 18 8.75 -15.38 7.30
N SER A 19 9.40 -14.71 6.35
CA SER A 19 9.68 -13.28 6.40
C SER A 19 8.38 -12.46 6.47
N VAL A 20 7.37 -12.81 5.65
CA VAL A 20 6.08 -12.12 5.62
C VAL A 20 5.21 -12.48 6.82
N ALA A 21 5.26 -13.73 7.31
CA ALA A 21 4.61 -14.12 8.56
C ALA A 21 5.17 -13.32 9.76
N ALA A 22 6.48 -13.13 9.82
CA ALA A 22 7.12 -12.30 10.84
C ALA A 22 6.67 -10.83 10.75
N LEU A 23 6.55 -10.28 9.53
CA LEU A 23 6.00 -8.93 9.33
C LEU A 23 4.54 -8.85 9.80
N SER A 24 3.73 -9.86 9.48
CA SER A 24 2.32 -9.92 9.88
C SER A 24 2.18 -9.89 11.41
N LYS A 25 3.04 -10.63 12.11
CA LYS A 25 3.12 -10.62 13.58
C LYS A 25 3.57 -9.26 14.14
N LYS A 26 4.50 -8.57 13.48
CA LYS A 26 4.89 -7.21 13.88
C LYS A 26 3.73 -6.22 13.71
N ILE A 27 2.98 -6.34 12.61
CA ILE A 27 1.81 -5.49 12.35
C ILE A 27 0.76 -5.70 13.43
N SER A 28 0.44 -6.95 13.79
CA SER A 28 -0.53 -7.23 14.86
C SER A 28 -0.11 -6.68 16.22
N ASN A 29 1.19 -6.52 16.46
CA ASN A 29 1.75 -5.97 17.69
C ASN A 29 1.86 -4.44 17.69
N GLY A 30 1.45 -3.75 16.62
CA GLY A 30 1.51 -2.29 16.53
C GLY A 30 2.86 -1.74 16.09
N ILE A 31 3.29 -2.10 14.88
CA ILE A 31 4.51 -1.56 14.24
C ILE A 31 4.37 -0.06 13.88
N SER A 32 5.46 0.71 13.96
CA SER A 32 5.49 2.09 13.47
C SER A 32 5.42 2.14 11.94
N ILE A 33 5.03 3.29 11.37
CA ILE A 33 4.93 3.47 9.92
C ILE A 33 6.32 3.37 9.27
N GLU A 34 7.35 3.91 9.92
CA GLU A 34 8.73 3.89 9.43
C GLU A 34 9.30 2.47 9.41
N GLU A 35 9.05 1.68 10.46
CA GLU A 35 9.50 0.29 10.51
C GLU A 35 8.72 -0.58 9.53
N LEU A 36 7.40 -0.36 9.39
CA LEU A 36 6.58 -1.01 8.36
C LEU A 36 7.15 -0.75 6.97
N TYR A 37 7.47 0.50 6.66
CA TYR A 37 8.06 0.86 5.37
C TYR A 37 9.39 0.14 5.14
N LYS A 38 10.30 0.16 6.12
CA LYS A 38 11.61 -0.48 6.03
C LYS A 38 11.50 -2.00 5.82
N GLU A 39 10.56 -2.64 6.52
CA GLU A 39 10.32 -4.07 6.36
C GLU A 39 9.67 -4.39 5.01
N ALA A 40 8.70 -3.57 4.57
CA ALA A 40 8.05 -3.72 3.28
C ALA A 40 9.01 -3.51 2.10
N GLU A 41 9.92 -2.53 2.17
CA GLU A 41 10.95 -2.30 1.16
C GLU A 41 11.83 -3.56 0.98
N ARG A 42 12.26 -4.16 2.09
CA ARG A 42 13.10 -5.38 2.12
C ARG A 42 12.36 -6.62 1.62
N LYS A 43 11.07 -6.73 1.94
CA LYS A 43 10.22 -7.89 1.64
C LYS A 43 9.38 -7.70 0.38
N PHE A 44 9.58 -6.62 -0.36
CA PHE A 44 8.71 -6.20 -1.46
C PHE A 44 8.49 -7.30 -2.49
N ASP A 45 9.56 -7.96 -2.93
CA ASP A 45 9.46 -9.01 -3.95
C ASP A 45 8.63 -10.20 -3.45
N THR A 46 8.83 -10.62 -2.19
CA THR A 46 8.05 -11.68 -1.56
C THR A 46 6.58 -11.31 -1.42
N LEU A 47 6.27 -10.05 -1.05
CA LEU A 47 4.88 -9.56 -0.98
C LEU A 47 4.20 -9.63 -2.35
N ILE A 48 4.89 -9.21 -3.40
CA ILE A 48 4.38 -9.27 -4.79
C ILE A 48 4.16 -10.72 -5.22
N GLU A 49 5.11 -11.61 -4.94
CA GLU A 49 5.00 -13.02 -5.31
C GLU A 49 3.88 -13.75 -4.58
N LEU A 50 3.66 -13.42 -3.30
CA LEU A 50 2.53 -13.91 -2.52
C LEU A 50 1.20 -13.52 -3.15
N VAL A 51 1.03 -12.25 -3.49
CA VAL A 51 -0.19 -11.74 -4.13
C VAL A 51 -0.35 -12.25 -5.57
N SER A 52 0.74 -12.59 -6.25
CA SER A 52 0.72 -13.13 -7.62
C SER A 52 0.47 -14.64 -7.69
N ASP A 53 0.07 -15.27 -6.59
CA ASP A 53 -0.18 -16.71 -6.46
C ASP A 53 1.00 -17.61 -6.87
N LYS A 54 2.25 -17.13 -6.74
CA LYS A 54 3.43 -17.92 -7.08
C LYS A 54 3.79 -18.99 -6.05
N TYR A 55 3.21 -18.91 -4.86
CA TYR A 55 3.41 -19.88 -3.78
C TYR A 55 2.28 -20.91 -3.76
N ASN A 56 2.66 -22.18 -3.65
CA ASN A 56 1.73 -23.31 -3.51
C ASN A 56 1.51 -23.67 -2.03
N ASP A 57 0.33 -24.19 -1.73
CA ASP A 57 -0.18 -24.54 -0.38
C ASP A 57 0.63 -25.65 0.34
N LYS A 58 1.58 -26.30 -0.34
CA LYS A 58 2.46 -27.32 0.26
C LYS A 58 3.58 -26.76 1.14
N THR A 59 3.60 -25.44 1.36
CA THR A 59 4.65 -24.75 2.11
C THR A 59 4.37 -24.79 3.62
N GLY A 60 5.42 -24.95 4.44
CA GLY A 60 5.32 -25.25 5.88
C GLY A 60 4.89 -24.08 6.80
N ILE A 61 3.90 -23.28 6.37
CA ILE A 61 3.52 -22.01 7.01
C ILE A 61 2.65 -22.22 8.27
N ALA A 62 1.97 -23.37 8.39
CA ALA A 62 1.10 -23.69 9.52
C ALA A 62 1.77 -23.53 10.89
N SER A 63 3.11 -23.71 10.95
CA SER A 63 3.92 -23.50 12.16
C SER A 63 3.87 -22.08 12.73
N PHE A 64 3.50 -21.08 11.92
CA PHE A 64 3.38 -19.67 12.33
C PHE A 64 1.95 -19.24 12.66
N GLY A 65 0.98 -20.16 12.58
CA GLY A 65 -0.42 -19.87 12.85
C GLY A 65 -1.11 -19.03 11.79
N TYR A 66 -0.53 -18.94 10.58
CA TYR A 66 -1.13 -18.26 9.43
C TYR A 66 -1.36 -19.26 8.29
N SER A 67 -2.53 -19.17 7.66
CA SER A 67 -2.81 -19.76 6.36
C SER A 67 -2.17 -18.94 5.24
N LEU A 68 -1.94 -19.58 4.09
CA LEU A 68 -1.42 -18.89 2.90
C LEU A 68 -2.34 -17.74 2.47
N ASP A 69 -3.65 -17.95 2.54
CA ASP A 69 -4.66 -16.94 2.21
C ASP A 69 -4.62 -15.72 3.14
N GLU A 70 -4.37 -15.93 4.45
CA GLU A 70 -4.18 -14.82 5.39
C GLU A 70 -2.94 -14.01 5.07
N LEU A 71 -1.83 -14.67 4.71
CA LEU A 71 -0.61 -13.97 4.30
C LEU A 71 -0.80 -13.21 2.99
N ARG A 72 -1.57 -13.76 2.04
CA ARG A 72 -1.93 -13.05 0.78
C ARG A 72 -2.74 -11.80 1.08
N LYS A 73 -3.79 -11.91 1.90
CA LYS A 73 -4.62 -10.78 2.32
C LYS A 73 -3.80 -9.73 3.07
N MET A 74 -2.92 -10.15 3.97
CA MET A 74 -2.03 -9.25 4.70
C MET A 74 -1.04 -8.56 3.75
N SER A 75 -0.49 -9.29 2.78
CA SER A 75 0.42 -8.72 1.79
C SER A 75 -0.26 -7.66 0.94
N LEU A 76 -1.48 -7.95 0.47
CA LEU A 76 -2.30 -6.99 -0.27
C LEU A 76 -2.61 -5.75 0.59
N PHE A 77 -2.98 -5.95 1.86
CA PHE A 77 -3.24 -4.87 2.80
C PHE A 77 -2.00 -3.98 3.02
N VAL A 78 -0.82 -4.57 3.19
CA VAL A 78 0.43 -3.82 3.32
C VAL A 78 0.71 -3.00 2.06
N LEU A 79 0.57 -3.59 0.87
CA LEU A 79 0.78 -2.89 -0.39
C LEU A 79 -0.22 -1.74 -0.60
N ASP A 80 -1.50 -1.97 -0.33
CA ASP A 80 -2.54 -0.94 -0.43
C ASP A 80 -2.29 0.22 0.54
N ARG A 81 -1.88 -0.11 1.78
CA ARG A 81 -1.52 0.88 2.80
C ARG A 81 -0.35 1.76 2.37
N LEU A 82 0.64 1.20 1.68
CA LEU A 82 1.81 1.96 1.18
C LEU A 82 1.43 2.88 0.01
N ILE A 83 0.49 2.46 -0.83
CA ILE A 83 0.01 3.25 -1.97
C ILE A 83 -0.88 4.43 -1.53
N ALA A 84 -1.33 4.46 -0.29
CA ALA A 84 -2.32 5.43 0.19
C ALA A 84 -1.91 6.91 0.00
N ASP A 85 -0.62 7.24 0.03
CA ASP A 85 -0.12 8.63 0.07
C ASP A 85 0.98 8.94 -0.97
N SER A 86 0.60 8.92 -2.26
CA SER A 86 1.50 9.20 -3.41
C SER A 86 2.13 10.59 -3.40
N ILE A 87 1.48 11.57 -2.79
CA ILE A 87 1.91 12.98 -2.81
C ILE A 87 2.85 13.27 -1.65
N SER A 88 2.51 12.85 -0.42
CA SER A 88 3.35 13.14 0.74
C SER A 88 4.63 12.32 0.73
N ASN A 89 4.57 11.07 0.24
CA ASN A 89 5.73 10.21 0.22
C ASN A 89 5.77 9.27 -1.01
N PRO A 90 6.19 9.78 -2.17
CA PRO A 90 6.18 9.00 -3.41
C PRO A 90 7.15 7.81 -3.38
N TYR A 91 8.25 7.92 -2.62
CA TYR A 91 9.22 6.85 -2.42
C TYR A 91 8.60 5.69 -1.63
N MET A 92 7.83 5.99 -0.59
CA MET A 92 7.05 4.99 0.15
C MET A 92 6.00 4.31 -0.73
N THR A 93 5.27 5.07 -1.55
CA THR A 93 4.26 4.52 -2.47
C THR A 93 4.83 3.50 -3.45
N LEU A 94 6.06 3.70 -3.92
CA LEU A 94 6.73 2.73 -4.79
C LEU A 94 7.58 1.69 -4.03
N CYS A 95 7.55 1.72 -2.69
CA CYS A 95 8.36 0.87 -1.81
C CYS A 95 9.85 0.91 -2.14
N VAL A 96 10.39 2.10 -2.46
CA VAL A 96 11.79 2.31 -2.87
C VAL A 96 12.48 3.30 -1.94
N SER A 97 13.76 3.06 -1.65
CA SER A 97 14.62 4.06 -1.02
C SER A 97 14.69 5.34 -1.86
N ASP A 98 14.82 6.48 -1.17
CA ASP A 98 15.20 7.79 -1.73
C ASP A 98 16.44 7.73 -2.66
N LYS A 99 17.38 6.85 -2.34
CA LYS A 99 18.62 6.62 -3.08
C LYS A 99 18.49 5.60 -4.22
N ALA A 100 17.32 4.98 -4.40
CA ALA A 100 17.10 3.98 -5.45
C ALA A 100 17.42 4.54 -6.85
N SER A 101 17.90 3.65 -7.73
CA SER A 101 18.17 4.00 -9.12
C SER A 101 16.86 4.18 -9.90
N LEU A 102 16.89 4.92 -11.01
CA LEU A 102 15.71 5.06 -11.89
C LEU A 102 15.23 3.70 -12.43
N GLU A 103 16.15 2.76 -12.63
CA GLU A 103 15.82 1.40 -13.07
C GLU A 103 15.06 0.62 -12.00
N GLU A 104 15.51 0.68 -10.74
CA GLU A 104 14.84 0.06 -9.61
C GLU A 104 13.43 0.64 -9.41
N ILE A 105 13.31 1.97 -9.51
CA ILE A 105 12.03 2.68 -9.44
C ILE A 105 11.06 2.22 -10.52
N LYS A 106 11.54 2.12 -11.77
CA LYS A 106 10.74 1.59 -12.89
C LYS A 106 10.34 0.14 -12.66
N ARG A 107 11.26 -0.69 -12.17
CA ARG A 107 11.01 -2.11 -11.87
C ARG A 107 9.92 -2.29 -10.81
N ARG A 108 10.03 -1.60 -9.66
CA ARG A 108 9.03 -1.68 -8.59
C ARG A 108 7.67 -1.15 -9.05
N ARG A 109 7.65 -0.02 -9.77
CA ARG A 109 6.42 0.51 -10.39
C ARG A 109 5.73 -0.52 -11.27
N ASN A 110 6.47 -1.16 -12.19
CA ASN A 110 5.89 -2.12 -13.13
C ASN A 110 5.32 -3.36 -12.41
N LYS A 111 5.97 -3.82 -11.34
CA LYS A 111 5.44 -4.90 -10.47
C LYS A 111 4.13 -4.49 -9.78
N LEU A 112 4.06 -3.30 -9.21
CA LEU A 112 2.83 -2.79 -8.60
C LEU A 112 1.69 -2.64 -9.61
N LEU A 113 1.99 -2.10 -10.80
CA LEU A 113 1.00 -1.98 -11.89
C LEU A 113 0.50 -3.32 -12.38
N TYR A 114 1.33 -4.38 -12.35
CA TYR A 114 0.91 -5.73 -12.72
C TYR A 114 -0.16 -6.26 -11.74
N ILE A 115 -0.01 -5.97 -10.44
CA ILE A 115 -0.94 -6.38 -9.37
C ILE A 115 -2.23 -5.55 -9.44
N PHE A 116 -2.10 -4.22 -9.45
CA PHE A 116 -3.25 -3.30 -9.36
C PHE A 116 -3.83 -2.92 -10.73
N HIS A 117 -3.58 -3.70 -11.78
CA HIS A 117 -4.07 -3.37 -13.12
C HIS A 117 -5.59 -3.51 -13.21
N PRO A 118 -6.34 -2.46 -13.62
CA PRO A 118 -7.79 -2.52 -13.67
C PRO A 118 -8.32 -3.53 -14.72
N ASP A 119 -7.59 -3.79 -15.81
CA ASP A 119 -8.00 -4.77 -16.83
C ASP A 119 -7.92 -6.22 -16.33
N ARG A 120 -7.03 -6.49 -15.37
CA ARG A 120 -6.85 -7.85 -14.83
C ARG A 120 -7.70 -8.12 -13.61
N ASN A 121 -7.99 -7.07 -12.86
CA ASN A 121 -8.81 -7.10 -11.66
C ASN A 121 -9.95 -6.07 -11.80
N PRO A 122 -10.89 -6.28 -12.75
CA PRO A 122 -11.93 -5.32 -13.08
C PRO A 122 -12.96 -5.10 -11.96
N ASP A 123 -13.09 -6.07 -11.05
CA ASP A 123 -14.10 -6.05 -9.98
C ASP A 123 -13.73 -5.12 -8.81
N GLU A 124 -12.49 -4.64 -8.77
CA GLU A 124 -11.96 -3.82 -7.68
C GLU A 124 -11.77 -2.36 -8.11
N LEU A 125 -12.73 -1.51 -7.76
CA LEU A 125 -12.69 -0.06 -8.05
C LEU A 125 -11.44 0.63 -7.47
N SER A 126 -10.89 0.09 -6.38
CA SER A 126 -9.64 0.52 -5.75
C SER A 126 -8.45 0.44 -6.70
N ASN A 127 -8.41 -0.51 -7.63
CA ASN A 127 -7.28 -0.75 -8.53
C ASN A 127 -7.05 0.39 -9.52
N SER A 128 -8.14 1.00 -10.00
CA SER A 128 -8.05 2.24 -10.81
C SER A 128 -7.41 3.38 -10.03
N THR A 129 -7.79 3.52 -8.75
CA THR A 129 -7.26 4.57 -7.87
C THR A 129 -5.79 4.31 -7.53
N ASN A 130 -5.45 3.07 -7.19
CA ASN A 130 -4.10 2.66 -6.85
C ASN A 130 -3.14 2.80 -8.04
N THR A 131 -3.57 2.39 -9.24
CA THR A 131 -2.82 2.60 -10.49
C THR A 131 -2.51 4.07 -10.73
N LYS A 132 -3.47 4.98 -10.47
CA LYS A 132 -3.24 6.43 -10.59
C LYS A 132 -2.19 6.92 -9.60
N LYS A 133 -2.30 6.53 -8.32
CA LYS A 133 -1.35 6.90 -7.26
C LYS A 133 0.07 6.39 -7.54
N ILE A 134 0.21 5.15 -8.01
CA ILE A 134 1.49 4.55 -8.40
C ILE A 134 2.14 5.38 -9.52
N ASN A 135 1.37 5.77 -10.55
CA ASN A 135 1.87 6.56 -11.67
C ASN A 135 2.24 7.99 -11.25
N GLU A 136 1.45 8.60 -10.36
CA GLU A 136 1.73 9.92 -9.79
C GLU A 136 3.04 9.92 -9.00
N ALA A 137 3.22 8.96 -8.09
CA ALA A 137 4.44 8.82 -7.31
C ALA A 137 5.68 8.65 -8.19
N TYR A 138 5.57 7.83 -9.24
CA TYR A 138 6.63 7.67 -10.23
C TYR A 138 6.98 8.98 -10.93
N ALA A 139 5.98 9.74 -11.39
CA ALA A 139 6.21 11.00 -12.08
C ALA A 139 6.88 12.05 -11.17
N LEU A 140 6.51 12.09 -9.88
CA LEU A 140 7.13 12.96 -8.89
C LEU A 140 8.60 12.59 -8.67
N ILE A 141 8.92 11.30 -8.50
CA ILE A 141 10.29 10.84 -8.31
C ILE A 141 11.14 11.08 -9.56
N GLU A 142 10.61 10.74 -10.74
CA GLU A 142 11.30 10.96 -12.02
C GLU A 142 11.59 12.45 -12.22
N SER A 143 10.62 13.32 -11.95
CA SER A 143 10.83 14.77 -11.97
C SER A 143 11.91 15.20 -10.99
N ASN A 144 11.85 14.77 -9.73
CA ASN A 144 12.84 15.16 -8.71
C ASN A 144 14.27 14.70 -9.06
N LYS A 145 14.44 13.48 -9.61
CA LYS A 145 15.75 12.99 -10.04
C LYS A 145 16.25 13.66 -11.32
N CYS A 146 15.35 14.01 -12.25
CA CYS A 146 15.71 14.70 -13.48
C CYS A 146 15.94 16.21 -13.32
N LEU A 147 15.41 16.86 -12.28
CA LEU A 147 15.55 18.32 -12.05
C LEU A 147 16.98 18.79 -11.72
N GLY A 148 17.96 17.89 -11.65
CA GLY A 148 19.38 18.22 -11.80
C GLY A 148 19.76 18.69 -13.23
N THR A 149 18.87 18.50 -14.21
CA THR A 149 19.06 18.87 -15.62
C THR A 149 17.72 19.18 -16.29
N SER A 150 17.44 20.47 -16.52
CA SER A 150 16.41 21.05 -17.41
C SER A 150 14.95 21.17 -16.92
N ASN A 151 14.53 22.44 -16.80
CA ASN A 151 13.32 23.01 -16.21
C ASN A 151 12.02 22.89 -17.04
N ILE A 152 11.88 21.92 -17.95
CA ILE A 152 10.83 21.97 -19.01
C ILE A 152 9.65 20.99 -18.77
N LYS A 153 9.85 19.84 -18.10
CA LYS A 153 8.81 18.80 -17.98
C LYS A 153 7.70 19.09 -16.96
N LEU A 154 7.93 19.97 -15.98
CA LEU A 154 6.94 20.30 -14.93
C LEU A 154 5.69 21.02 -15.46
N ARG A 155 5.79 21.76 -16.57
CA ARG A 155 4.63 22.49 -17.14
C ARG A 155 3.68 21.59 -17.95
N TYR A 156 4.18 20.48 -18.51
CA TYR A 156 3.37 19.57 -19.33
C TYR A 156 2.55 18.58 -18.48
N PHE A 157 3.01 18.23 -17.27
CA PHE A 157 2.24 17.39 -16.33
C PHE A 157 1.09 18.16 -15.65
N ARG A 158 1.27 19.46 -15.40
CA ARG A 158 0.26 20.30 -14.74
C ARG A 158 -1.00 20.53 -15.58
N THR A 159 -0.93 20.36 -16.90
CA THR A 159 -2.00 20.69 -17.84
C THR A 159 -2.87 19.51 -18.28
N LYS A 160 -2.48 18.25 -18.00
CA LYS A 160 -3.26 17.05 -18.40
C LYS A 160 -4.03 16.37 -17.26
N GLN A 161 -3.88 16.78 -16.00
CA GLN A 161 -4.67 16.24 -14.90
C GLN A 161 -5.85 17.18 -14.58
N GLN A 162 -7.03 16.79 -15.06
CA GLN A 162 -8.33 17.35 -14.67
C GLN A 162 -8.49 17.33 -13.14
N PRO A 163 -9.14 18.34 -12.52
CA PRO A 163 -9.18 18.48 -11.07
C PRO A 163 -10.07 17.40 -10.45
N TYR A 164 -9.47 16.37 -9.86
CA TYR A 164 -10.18 15.52 -8.93
C TYR A 164 -10.11 16.17 -7.54
N HIS A 165 -11.24 16.69 -7.09
CA HIS A 165 -11.38 17.26 -5.75
C HIS A 165 -11.06 16.20 -4.69
N PHE A 166 -9.87 16.32 -4.09
CA PHE A 166 -9.48 15.62 -2.88
C PHE A 166 -10.32 16.16 -1.70
N ASN A 167 -11.45 15.52 -1.44
CA ASN A 167 -12.35 15.91 -0.36
C ASN A 167 -11.85 15.31 0.97
N ARG A 168 -10.89 16.01 1.60
CA ARG A 168 -10.44 15.72 2.97
C ARG A 168 -11.49 16.29 3.93
N SER A 169 -11.93 15.43 4.86
CA SER A 169 -12.94 15.65 5.92
C SER A 169 -14.34 16.05 5.45
N LYS A 170 -15.14 15.07 5.05
CA LYS A 170 -16.59 15.15 5.27
C LYS A 170 -16.88 14.87 6.75
N ILE A 171 -16.71 15.88 7.62
CA ILE A 171 -17.71 15.96 8.69
C ILE A 171 -18.98 16.31 7.96
N ASN A 172 -19.91 15.35 7.86
CA ASN A 172 -21.15 15.52 7.11
C ASN A 172 -21.83 16.78 7.67
N ILE A 173 -21.96 17.85 6.87
CA ILE A 173 -22.57 19.13 7.29
C ILE A 173 -23.94 18.90 7.95
N VAL A 174 -24.62 17.83 7.53
CA VAL A 174 -25.84 17.31 8.16
C VAL A 174 -25.69 17.09 9.67
N TYR A 175 -24.61 16.46 10.15
CA TYR A 175 -24.38 16.24 11.58
C TYR A 175 -24.08 17.55 12.34
N LEU A 176 -23.43 18.51 11.70
CA LEU A 176 -23.20 19.84 12.30
C LEU A 176 -24.54 20.58 12.49
N ILE A 177 -25.41 20.53 11.49
CA ILE A 177 -26.75 21.15 11.55
C ILE A 177 -27.61 20.47 12.62
N ILE A 178 -27.63 19.13 12.66
CA ILE A 178 -28.38 18.37 13.68
C ILE A 178 -27.89 18.73 15.10
N ALA A 179 -26.58 18.81 15.32
CA ALA A 179 -26.02 19.19 16.62
C ALA A 179 -26.45 20.60 17.06
N ILE A 180 -26.47 21.58 16.15
CA ILE A 180 -26.91 22.94 16.44
C ILE A 180 -28.41 22.95 16.81
N PHE A 181 -29.26 22.23 16.08
CA PHE A 181 -30.69 22.14 16.39
C PHE A 181 -30.95 21.52 17.78
N ILE A 182 -30.20 20.49 18.16
CA ILE A 182 -30.30 19.87 19.49
C ILE A 182 -29.93 20.88 20.59
N ILE A 183 -28.86 21.65 20.40
CA ILE A 183 -28.42 22.66 21.38
C ILE A 183 -29.48 23.76 21.55
N VAL A 184 -30.04 24.27 20.45
CA VAL A 184 -31.10 25.29 20.49
C VAL A 184 -32.37 24.75 21.15
N TYR A 185 -32.76 23.52 20.84
CA TYR A 185 -33.93 22.88 21.47
C TYR A 185 -33.75 22.73 22.99
N LEU A 186 -32.59 22.25 23.44
CA LEU A 186 -32.28 22.15 24.87
C LEU A 186 -32.32 23.52 25.56
N SER A 187 -31.79 24.58 24.92
CA SER A 187 -31.89 25.93 25.50
C SER A 187 -33.32 26.43 25.64
N MET A 188 -34.21 26.12 24.69
CA MET A 188 -35.62 26.50 24.75
C MET A 188 -36.38 25.74 25.84
N VAL A 189 -36.11 24.44 26.00
CA VAL A 189 -36.73 23.61 27.04
C VAL A 189 -36.31 24.07 28.45
N ILE A 190 -35.06 24.50 28.62
CA ILE A 190 -34.57 25.05 29.90
C ILE A 190 -35.27 26.36 30.23
N ILE A 191 -35.47 27.25 29.25
CA ILE A 191 -36.14 28.55 29.45
C ILE A 191 -37.62 28.40 29.80
N ILE A 192 -38.31 27.36 29.30
CA ILE A 192 -39.73 27.13 29.58
C ILE A 192 -39.97 26.50 30.97
N ASN A 193 -38.99 25.77 31.51
CA ASN A 193 -39.09 25.10 32.81
C ASN A 193 -38.55 25.94 33.99
N TYR A 194 -38.18 27.19 33.74
CA TYR A 194 -37.75 28.17 34.75
C TYR A 194 -38.76 29.33 34.79
#